data_AF-A0A2X3EF00-F1
#
_entry.id   AF-A0A2X3EF00-F1
#
_cell.length_a   1.000
_cell.length_b   1.000
_cell.length_c   1.000
_cell.angle_alpha   90.00
_cell.angle_beta   90.00
_cell.angle_gamma   90.00
#
_symmetry.space_group_name_H-M   'P 1'
#
loop_
_entity.id
_entity.type
_entity.pdbx_description
1 polymer ?
#
loop_
_entity_poly.entity_id
_entity_poly.type
_entity_poly.pdbx_seq_one_letter_code
_entity_poly.pdbx_strand_id
1 'polypeptide(L)'
;MVPLLARLYPNGPADINHFQAAGGVPVLVRELLKGGLLHEDVHTVAGFGLSRYTLEPWLNNGELDWREGATAPLDDQVIATFEKPFSRHGGTKVLSGNLGRAVMKTSAVPVENQVIEAPAVVFESSTTCCRPLKRGCWTKTAWWWSVIRGQKRTGCQNYINLCATWCIIGPPFQNSAGDRWPTLWRLR
;
A
#
# COMPACT_ATOMS: atom_id res chain seq x y z
N MET A 1 5.25 13.83 -8.67
CA MET A 1 4.79 12.79 -7.71
C MET A 1 3.57 12.11 -8.30
N VAL A 2 3.35 10.83 -8.04
CA VAL A 2 2.19 10.07 -8.56
C VAL A 2 1.04 10.11 -7.53
N PRO A 3 -0.18 10.54 -7.92
CA PRO A 3 -1.35 10.59 -7.04
C PRO A 3 -2.02 9.23 -6.86
N LEU A 4 -2.86 9.11 -5.84
CA LEU A 4 -3.76 7.97 -5.64
C LEU A 4 -5.05 8.22 -6.43
N LEU A 5 -5.22 7.51 -7.55
CA LEU A 5 -6.39 7.65 -8.43
C LEU A 5 -7.40 6.50 -8.33
N ALA A 6 -7.05 5.36 -7.73
CA ALA A 6 -7.95 4.22 -7.65
C ALA A 6 -8.05 3.68 -6.21
N ARG A 7 -9.28 3.39 -5.76
CA ARG A 7 -9.58 2.81 -4.44
C ARG A 7 -10.17 1.41 -4.59
N LEU A 8 -9.29 0.44 -4.76
CA LEU A 8 -9.67 -0.97 -4.74
C LEU A 8 -9.36 -1.61 -3.39
N TYR A 9 -10.05 -2.70 -3.08
CA TYR A 9 -9.71 -3.58 -1.97
C TYR A 9 -8.20 -3.93 -2.02
N PRO A 10 -7.45 -3.75 -0.92
CA PRO A 10 -7.90 -3.48 0.46
C PRO A 10 -8.00 -2.00 0.87
N ASN A 11 -7.64 -1.04 0.00
CA ASN A 11 -7.64 0.40 0.35
C ASN A 11 -9.00 1.09 0.07
N GLY A 12 -9.98 0.34 -0.42
CA GLY A 12 -11.33 0.79 -0.72
C GLY A 12 -12.30 -0.38 -0.78
N PRO A 13 -13.62 -0.10 -0.83
CA PRO A 13 -14.65 -1.14 -0.82
C PRO A 13 -14.83 -1.83 -2.17
N ALA A 14 -14.36 -1.22 -3.27
CA ALA A 14 -14.54 -1.75 -4.62
C ALA A 14 -13.61 -2.92 -4.93
N ASP A 15 -14.14 -3.95 -5.58
CA ASP A 15 -13.35 -5.05 -6.14
C ASP A 15 -12.84 -4.69 -7.55
N ILE A 16 -12.19 -5.65 -8.20
CA ILE A 16 -11.64 -5.45 -9.56
C ILE A 16 -12.72 -5.30 -10.63
N ASN A 17 -13.89 -5.92 -10.44
CA ASN A 17 -15.00 -5.85 -11.40
C ASN A 17 -15.65 -4.48 -11.34
N HIS A 18 -15.87 -3.98 -10.12
CA HIS A 18 -16.38 -2.64 -9.92
C HIS A 18 -15.40 -1.58 -10.43
N PHE A 19 -14.09 -1.77 -10.25
CA PHE A 19 -13.08 -0.93 -10.88
C PHE A 19 -13.19 -0.92 -12.40
N GLN A 20 -13.33 -2.09 -13.03
CA GLN A 20 -13.51 -2.18 -14.48
C GLN A 20 -14.80 -1.48 -14.94
N ALA A 21 -15.90 -1.66 -14.21
CA ALA A 21 -17.18 -1.00 -14.49
C ALA A 21 -17.12 0.52 -14.29
N ALA A 22 -16.27 1.01 -13.38
CA ALA A 22 -16.04 2.45 -13.16
C ALA A 22 -15.20 3.11 -14.29
N GLY A 23 -14.77 2.35 -15.30
CA GLY A 23 -13.96 2.81 -16.43
C GLY A 23 -12.59 2.15 -16.54
N GLY A 24 -12.15 1.47 -15.48
CA GLY A 24 -11.02 0.55 -15.49
C GLY A 24 -9.66 1.16 -15.85
N VAL A 25 -8.82 0.31 -16.43
CA VAL A 25 -7.47 0.68 -16.88
C VAL A 25 -7.49 1.81 -17.93
N PRO A 26 -8.41 1.84 -18.92
CA PRO A 26 -8.46 2.92 -19.90
C PRO A 26 -8.50 4.32 -19.30
N VAL A 27 -9.38 4.55 -18.33
CA VAL A 27 -9.48 5.85 -17.63
C VAL A 27 -8.21 6.13 -16.85
N LEU A 28 -7.67 5.14 -16.13
CA LEU A 28 -6.47 5.33 -15.33
C LEU A 28 -5.24 5.70 -16.18
N VAL A 29 -5.04 5.00 -17.30
CA VAL A 29 -3.95 5.30 -18.25
C VAL A 29 -4.13 6.70 -18.83
N ARG A 30 -5.36 7.07 -19.20
CA ARG A 30 -5.66 8.40 -19.74
C ARG A 30 -5.35 9.52 -18.75
N GLU A 31 -5.78 9.39 -17.50
CA GLU A 31 -5.53 10.39 -16.45
C GLU A 31 -4.03 10.52 -16.11
N LEU A 32 -3.29 9.40 -16.11
CA LEU A 32 -1.86 9.42 -15.88
C LEU A 32 -1.07 9.99 -17.07
N LEU A 33 -1.48 9.71 -18.31
CA LEU A 33 -0.91 10.33 -19.51
C LEU A 33 -1.18 11.84 -19.54
N LYS A 34 -2.43 12.25 -19.23
CA LYS A 34 -2.83 13.65 -19.09
C LYS A 34 -1.97 14.40 -18.05
N GLY A 35 -1.63 13.73 -16.95
CA GLY A 35 -0.74 14.25 -15.92
C GLY A 35 0.75 14.21 -16.26
N GLY A 36 1.15 13.70 -17.44
CA GLY A 36 2.55 13.51 -17.82
C GLY A 36 3.30 12.51 -16.93
N LEU A 37 2.57 11.59 -16.28
CA LEU A 37 3.12 10.61 -15.35
C LEU A 37 3.45 9.26 -16.00
N LEU A 38 3.05 9.08 -17.26
CA LEU A 38 3.39 7.92 -18.07
C LEU A 38 4.11 8.39 -19.34
N HIS A 39 5.12 7.62 -19.74
CA HIS A 39 5.81 7.81 -21.00
C HIS A 39 4.96 7.24 -22.14
N GLU A 40 4.52 8.11 -23.04
CA GLU A 40 3.71 7.72 -24.19
C GLU A 40 4.56 6.99 -25.26
N ASP A 41 5.80 7.42 -25.43
CA ASP A 41 6.75 7.05 -26.48
C ASP A 41 7.47 5.72 -26.21
N VAL A 42 6.69 4.66 -25.97
CA VAL A 42 7.19 3.32 -25.64
C VAL A 42 6.66 2.24 -26.58
N HIS A 43 7.46 1.18 -26.78
CA HIS A 43 7.00 -0.05 -27.44
C HIS A 43 6.26 -0.94 -26.44
N THR A 44 5.09 -1.41 -26.84
CA THR A 44 4.26 -2.33 -26.05
C THR A 44 3.89 -3.55 -26.89
N VAL A 45 3.29 -4.57 -26.27
CA VAL A 45 2.75 -5.74 -26.99
C VAL A 45 1.62 -5.37 -27.95
N ALA A 46 0.92 -4.26 -27.72
CA ALA A 46 -0.13 -3.74 -28.60
C ALA A 46 0.41 -2.83 -29.71
N GLY A 47 1.74 -2.63 -29.79
CA GLY A 47 2.40 -1.71 -30.70
C GLY A 47 3.03 -0.51 -30.00
N PHE A 48 3.49 0.47 -30.79
CA PHE A 48 4.06 1.71 -30.26
C PHE A 48 2.96 2.64 -29.73
N GLY A 49 3.20 3.27 -28.58
CA GLY A 49 2.29 4.22 -27.93
C GLY A 49 1.52 3.61 -26.76
N LEU A 50 1.65 4.18 -25.57
CA LEU A 50 0.90 3.73 -24.38
C LEU A 50 -0.59 4.10 -24.43
N SER A 51 -0.96 5.09 -25.25
CA SER A 51 -2.36 5.48 -25.52
C SER A 51 -3.20 4.32 -26.05
N ARG A 52 -2.60 3.27 -26.62
CA ARG A 52 -3.33 2.05 -27.02
C ARG A 52 -4.03 1.36 -25.86
N TYR A 53 -3.55 1.53 -24.62
CA TYR A 53 -4.19 1.00 -23.42
C TYR A 53 -5.37 1.85 -22.93
N THR A 54 -5.73 2.93 -23.64
CA THR A 54 -7.01 3.63 -23.46
C THR A 54 -8.14 3.02 -24.29
N LEU A 55 -7.81 2.03 -25.13
CA LEU A 55 -8.79 1.24 -25.87
C LEU A 55 -9.23 0.04 -25.04
N GLU A 56 -10.44 -0.42 -25.28
CA GLU A 56 -10.97 -1.65 -24.69
C GLU A 56 -11.27 -2.70 -25.77
N PRO A 57 -10.93 -3.98 -25.52
CA PRO A 57 -11.27 -5.05 -26.41
C PRO A 57 -12.77 -5.33 -26.30
N TRP A 58 -13.41 -5.60 -27.43
CA TRP A 58 -14.82 -5.98 -27.48
C TRP A 58 -15.06 -7.00 -28.58
N LEU A 59 -16.18 -7.70 -28.48
CA LEU A 59 -16.59 -8.69 -29.47
C LEU A 59 -17.53 -8.02 -30.47
N ASN A 60 -17.01 -7.72 -31.66
CA ASN A 60 -17.74 -7.10 -32.76
C ASN A 60 -18.26 -8.20 -33.69
N ASN A 61 -19.55 -8.54 -33.60
CA ASN A 61 -20.18 -9.58 -34.42
C ASN A 61 -19.45 -10.94 -34.43
N GLY A 62 -18.82 -11.31 -33.31
CA GLY A 62 -18.06 -12.56 -33.17
C GLY A 62 -16.56 -12.44 -33.45
N GLU A 63 -16.08 -11.26 -33.86
CA GLU A 63 -14.66 -10.98 -34.07
C GLU A 63 -14.11 -10.08 -32.97
N LEU A 64 -12.83 -10.30 -32.60
CA LEU A 64 -12.14 -9.45 -31.65
C LEU A 64 -11.82 -8.12 -32.32
N ASP A 65 -12.26 -7.03 -31.70
CA ASP A 65 -11.98 -5.67 -32.14
C ASP A 65 -11.64 -4.77 -30.94
N TRP A 66 -11.17 -3.56 -31.22
CA TRP A 66 -10.79 -2.56 -30.21
C TRP A 66 -11.60 -1.29 -30.42
N ARG A 67 -12.14 -0.75 -29.33
CA ARG A 67 -12.88 0.51 -29.36
C ARG A 67 -12.36 1.48 -28.31
N GLU A 68 -12.77 2.73 -28.42
CA GLU A 68 -12.46 3.73 -27.40
C GLU A 68 -13.05 3.31 -26.05
N GLY A 69 -12.20 3.18 -25.04
CA GLY A 69 -12.64 2.94 -23.67
C GLY A 69 -13.23 4.20 -23.04
N ALA A 70 -13.70 4.09 -21.80
CA ALA A 70 -14.23 5.24 -21.07
C ALA A 70 -13.23 6.41 -21.03
N THR A 71 -13.74 7.63 -21.29
CA THR A 71 -12.93 8.85 -21.35
C THR A 71 -12.86 9.58 -20.01
N ALA A 72 -13.73 9.23 -19.06
CA ALA A 72 -13.80 9.77 -17.72
C ALA A 72 -14.26 8.67 -16.73
N PRO A 73 -14.00 8.82 -15.42
CA PRO A 73 -14.54 7.92 -14.41
C PRO A 73 -16.06 7.86 -14.45
N LEU A 74 -16.61 6.65 -14.38
CA LEU A 74 -18.05 6.39 -14.26
C LEU A 74 -18.50 6.31 -12.79
N ASP A 75 -17.56 6.09 -11.88
CA ASP A 75 -17.76 6.17 -10.43
C ASP A 75 -16.56 6.89 -9.77
N ASP A 76 -16.81 8.10 -9.25
CA ASP A 76 -15.80 8.97 -8.65
C ASP A 76 -15.34 8.54 -7.24
N GLN A 77 -16.02 7.55 -6.65
CA GLN A 77 -15.61 6.91 -5.40
C GLN A 77 -14.59 5.78 -5.65
N VAL A 78 -14.54 5.25 -6.87
CA VAL A 78 -13.64 4.16 -7.26
C VAL A 78 -12.44 4.67 -8.04
N ILE A 79 -12.65 5.51 -9.06
CA ILE A 79 -11.60 6.13 -9.87
C ILE A 79 -11.73 7.65 -9.81
N ALA A 80 -10.65 8.31 -9.38
CA ALA A 80 -10.54 9.75 -9.34
C ALA A 80 -9.80 10.29 -10.57
N THR A 81 -10.04 11.57 -10.90
CA THR A 81 -9.29 12.28 -11.95
C THR A 81 -7.95 12.80 -11.41
N PHE A 82 -7.04 13.14 -12.32
CA PHE A 82 -5.75 13.75 -12.00
C PHE A 82 -5.90 15.10 -11.28
N GLU A 83 -6.92 15.91 -11.64
CA GLU A 83 -7.19 17.19 -10.98
C GLU A 83 -7.75 17.04 -9.56
N LYS A 84 -8.56 15.99 -9.34
CA LYS A 84 -9.23 15.74 -8.05
C LYS A 84 -8.88 14.33 -7.52
N PRO A 85 -7.60 14.05 -7.20
CA PRO A 85 -7.18 12.73 -6.76
C PRO A 85 -7.61 12.46 -5.32
N PHE A 86 -7.75 11.19 -4.93
CA PHE A 86 -8.02 10.81 -3.53
C PHE A 86 -6.90 11.23 -2.59
N SER A 87 -5.67 11.23 -3.08
CA SER A 87 -4.50 11.79 -2.41
C SER A 87 -3.48 12.25 -3.45
N ARG A 88 -2.74 13.32 -3.13
CA ARG A 88 -1.65 13.83 -3.98
C ARG A 88 -0.41 12.93 -3.97
N HIS A 89 -0.38 11.90 -3.12
CA HIS A 89 0.69 10.92 -3.07
C HIS A 89 0.17 9.48 -3.12
N GLY A 90 0.87 8.59 -3.83
CA GLY A 90 0.53 7.16 -3.96
C GLY A 90 0.69 6.33 -2.67
N GLY A 91 1.16 6.95 -1.59
CA GLY A 91 1.17 6.33 -0.26
C GLY A 91 2.28 5.31 -0.06
N THR A 92 3.41 5.44 -0.77
CA THR A 92 4.65 4.69 -0.50
C THR A 92 5.75 5.68 -0.16
N LYS A 93 6.36 5.53 1.00
CA LYS A 93 7.51 6.35 1.43
C LYS A 93 8.74 5.48 1.66
N VAL A 94 9.90 6.01 1.29
CA VAL A 94 11.20 5.43 1.66
C VAL A 94 11.63 6.07 2.98
N LEU A 95 11.97 5.24 3.95
CA LEU A 95 12.51 5.64 5.24
C LEU A 95 14.01 5.33 5.28
N SER A 96 14.79 6.19 5.92
CA SER A 96 16.24 6.02 6.07
C SER A 96 16.72 6.48 7.44
N GLY A 97 17.65 5.73 8.04
CA GLY A 97 18.27 6.08 9.32
C GLY A 97 19.37 5.11 9.71
N ASN A 98 19.76 5.12 10.98
CA ASN A 98 20.78 4.22 11.56
C ASN A 98 20.38 2.73 11.55
N LEU A 99 19.10 2.38 11.31
CA LEU A 99 18.66 0.98 11.07
C LEU A 99 18.77 0.56 9.60
N GLY A 100 19.18 1.47 8.71
CA GLY A 100 19.24 1.24 7.27
C GLY A 100 18.08 1.89 6.54
N ARG A 101 17.52 1.18 5.55
CA ARG A 101 16.48 1.68 4.65
C ARG A 101 15.26 0.77 4.67
N ALA A 102 14.08 1.37 4.68
CA ALA A 102 12.81 0.65 4.64
C ALA A 102 11.81 1.34 3.71
N VAL A 103 10.73 0.63 3.36
CA VAL A 103 9.60 1.19 2.61
C VAL A 103 8.36 1.03 3.48
N MET A 104 7.58 2.11 3.59
CA MET A 104 6.31 2.13 4.34
C MET A 104 5.16 2.50 3.41
N LYS A 105 4.08 1.73 3.48
CA LYS A 105 2.82 2.05 2.82
C LYS A 105 1.98 2.94 3.73
N THR A 106 1.95 4.24 3.45
CA THR A 106 1.19 5.25 4.20
C THR A 106 -0.25 5.40 3.72
N SER A 107 -0.65 4.77 2.60
CA SER A 107 -2.00 4.92 2.03
C SER A 107 -3.13 4.48 2.97
N ALA A 108 -2.84 3.58 3.91
CA ALA A 108 -3.80 3.02 4.86
C ALA A 108 -3.50 3.40 6.33
N VAL A 109 -2.56 4.34 6.56
CA VAL A 109 -2.14 4.76 7.91
C VAL A 109 -2.59 6.21 8.14
N PRO A 110 -3.46 6.47 9.15
CA PRO A 110 -3.86 7.83 9.52
C PRO A 110 -2.65 8.72 9.81
N VAL A 111 -2.74 10.00 9.48
CA VAL A 111 -1.59 10.94 9.54
C VAL A 111 -1.02 11.03 10.96
N GLU A 112 -1.90 11.03 11.96
CA GLU A 112 -1.58 11.01 13.38
C GLU A 112 -0.76 9.78 13.81
N ASN A 113 -0.84 8.68 13.06
CA ASN A 113 -0.15 7.42 13.33
C ASN A 113 1.09 7.21 12.42
N GLN A 114 1.48 8.21 11.62
CA GLN A 114 2.68 8.10 10.76
C GLN A 114 3.98 8.39 11.52
N VAL A 115 3.90 8.91 12.75
CA VAL A 115 5.05 9.15 13.64
C VAL A 115 4.80 8.45 14.95
N ILE A 116 5.59 7.42 15.24
CA ILE A 116 5.48 6.60 16.46
C ILE A 116 6.85 6.49 17.11
N GLU A 117 6.91 6.81 18.39
CA GLU A 117 8.08 6.58 19.25
C GLU A 117 7.67 5.64 20.39
N ALA A 118 8.26 4.44 20.43
CA ALA A 118 7.87 3.40 21.37
C ALA A 118 9.02 2.39 21.62
N PRO A 119 9.03 1.71 22.78
CA PRO A 119 10.02 0.67 23.08
C PRO A 119 10.03 -0.44 22.02
N ALA A 120 11.22 -0.93 21.68
CA ALA A 120 11.38 -2.03 20.72
C ALA A 120 11.32 -3.39 21.42
N VAL A 121 10.64 -4.35 20.78
CA VAL A 121 10.65 -5.76 21.19
C VAL A 121 11.19 -6.61 20.03
N VAL A 122 12.34 -7.25 20.24
CA VAL A 122 13.06 -7.95 19.18
C VAL A 122 12.69 -9.43 19.18
N PHE A 123 12.41 -9.99 18.01
CA PHE A 123 12.14 -11.42 17.82
C PHE A 123 13.10 -12.03 16.80
N GLU A 124 13.54 -13.25 17.05
CA GLU A 124 14.42 -13.98 16.12
C GLU A 124 13.64 -14.77 15.05
N SER A 125 12.30 -14.84 15.14
CA SER A 125 11.47 -15.50 14.13
C SER A 125 10.01 -15.04 14.16
N SER A 126 9.29 -15.24 13.05
CA SER A 126 7.84 -14.99 12.95
C SER A 126 7.03 -15.84 13.93
N THR A 127 7.41 -17.11 14.15
CA THR A 127 6.76 -18.01 15.11
C THR A 127 6.89 -17.48 16.54
N THR A 128 8.07 -16.94 16.90
CA THR A 128 8.31 -16.35 18.23
C THR A 128 7.48 -15.09 18.44
N CYS A 129 7.28 -14.27 17.39
CA CYS A 129 6.41 -13.10 17.43
C CYS A 129 4.93 -13.47 17.65
N CYS A 130 4.41 -14.48 16.95
CA CYS A 130 3.00 -14.86 17.01
C CYS A 130 2.58 -15.53 18.34
N ARG A 131 3.51 -16.22 19.04
CA ARG A 131 3.20 -17.03 20.21
C ARG A 131 2.64 -16.23 21.41
N PRO A 132 3.26 -15.12 21.85
CA PRO A 132 2.67 -14.31 22.90
C PRO A 132 1.41 -13.56 22.43
N LEU A 133 1.27 -13.27 21.12
CA LEU A 133 0.06 -12.67 20.54
C LEU A 133 -1.16 -13.58 20.70
N LYS A 134 -1.01 -14.87 20.37
CA LYS A 134 -2.06 -15.89 20.50
C LYS A 134 -2.44 -16.21 21.96
N ARG A 135 -1.54 -15.94 22.90
CA ARG A 135 -1.73 -16.21 24.33
C ARG A 135 -2.39 -15.04 25.08
N GLY A 136 -2.71 -13.95 24.39
CA GLY A 136 -3.23 -12.74 25.03
C GLY A 136 -2.21 -12.07 25.98
N CYS A 137 -0.92 -12.42 25.87
CA CYS A 137 0.14 -11.82 26.68
C CYS A 137 0.44 -10.37 26.29
N TRP A 138 -0.15 -9.90 25.19
CA TRP A 138 -0.14 -8.49 24.79
C TRP A 138 -1.47 -7.87 25.17
N THR A 139 -1.42 -6.96 26.13
CA THR A 139 -2.52 -6.01 26.30
C THR A 139 -2.60 -5.17 25.04
N LYS A 140 -3.83 -4.96 24.53
CA LYS A 140 -4.16 -4.28 23.27
C LYS A 140 -3.83 -2.78 23.26
N THR A 141 -2.82 -2.33 23.98
CA THR A 141 -2.73 -0.97 24.48
C THR A 141 -1.37 -0.31 24.30
N ALA A 142 -0.39 -0.95 23.67
CA ALA A 142 0.92 -0.35 23.49
C ALA A 142 1.44 -0.54 22.06
N TRP A 143 2.12 0.50 21.58
CA TRP A 143 2.87 0.49 20.33
C TRP A 143 4.18 -0.25 20.56
N TRP A 144 4.51 -1.17 19.69
CA TRP A 144 5.76 -1.93 19.79
C TRP A 144 6.37 -2.10 18.41
N TRP A 145 7.68 -1.96 18.34
CA TRP A 145 8.42 -2.35 17.15
C TRP A 145 8.75 -3.84 17.24
N SER A 146 8.22 -4.64 16.31
CA SER A 146 8.65 -6.03 16.12
C SER A 146 9.76 -6.05 15.07
N VAL A 147 10.95 -6.48 15.47
CA VAL A 147 12.07 -6.72 14.54
C VAL A 147 12.22 -8.21 14.39
N ILE A 148 11.99 -8.76 13.19
CA ILE A 148 12.24 -10.17 12.88
C ILE A 148 13.58 -10.26 12.15
N ARG A 149 14.62 -10.77 12.81
CA ARG A 149 15.93 -11.01 12.19
C ARG A 149 15.94 -12.36 11.46
N GLY A 150 16.73 -12.49 10.37
CA GLY A 150 17.05 -13.79 9.77
C GLY A 150 16.31 -14.24 8.49
N GLN A 151 15.52 -13.39 7.82
CA GLN A 151 14.78 -13.78 6.59
C GLN A 151 15.65 -14.26 5.40
N LYS A 152 16.98 -14.07 5.44
CA LYS A 152 17.89 -14.55 4.39
C LYS A 152 17.95 -16.07 4.24
N ARG A 153 17.42 -16.87 5.20
CA ARG A 153 17.56 -18.34 5.19
C ARG A 153 16.45 -19.12 4.49
N THR A 154 15.25 -18.56 4.27
CA THR A 154 14.09 -19.33 3.78
C THR A 154 13.16 -18.58 2.80
N GLY A 155 13.57 -17.40 2.31
CA GLY A 155 12.76 -16.58 1.40
C GLY A 155 11.92 -15.51 2.13
N CYS A 156 11.63 -14.41 1.43
CA CYS A 156 10.83 -13.29 1.93
C CYS A 156 9.35 -13.68 1.99
N GLN A 157 8.92 -14.30 3.08
CA GLN A 157 7.51 -14.60 3.31
C GLN A 157 6.73 -13.32 3.70
N ASN A 158 5.47 -13.22 3.28
CA ASN A 158 4.55 -12.10 3.56
C ASN A 158 4.10 -12.02 5.04
N TYR A 159 5.04 -11.82 5.98
CA TYR A 159 4.74 -11.65 7.41
C TYR A 159 4.52 -10.18 7.82
N ILE A 160 4.74 -9.21 6.92
CA ILE A 160 4.72 -7.77 7.21
C ILE A 160 3.31 -7.26 7.60
N ASN A 161 2.24 -7.93 7.16
CA ASN A 161 0.86 -7.60 7.55
C ASN A 161 0.54 -7.87 9.04
N LEU A 162 1.43 -8.56 9.78
CA LEU A 162 1.26 -8.78 11.22
C LEU A 162 1.41 -7.49 12.04
N CYS A 163 2.17 -6.49 11.56
CA CYS A 163 2.39 -5.24 12.30
C CYS A 163 1.37 -4.14 12.00
N ALA A 164 0.78 -4.09 10.80
CA ALA A 164 -0.09 -2.97 10.41
C ALA A 164 -1.52 -3.09 10.97
N THR A 165 -1.97 -4.28 11.35
CA THR A 165 -3.39 -4.54 11.64
C THR A 165 -3.83 -4.14 13.06
N TRP A 166 -2.92 -3.87 14.01
CA TRP A 166 -3.30 -3.71 15.42
C TRP A 166 -2.57 -2.57 16.12
N CYS A 167 -2.96 -1.34 15.74
CA CYS A 167 -2.63 -0.11 16.43
C CYS A 167 -3.80 0.27 17.35
N ILE A 168 -3.78 -0.14 18.62
CA ILE A 168 -4.85 0.16 19.59
C ILE A 168 -4.25 0.78 20.86
N ILE A 169 -4.91 1.83 21.34
CA ILE A 169 -4.48 2.79 22.37
C ILE A 169 -4.80 2.29 23.79
N GLY A 170 -3.86 2.43 24.75
CA GLY A 170 -4.11 2.34 26.20
C GLY A 170 -2.83 2.38 27.07
N PRO A 171 -2.88 2.08 28.38
CA PRO A 171 -1.80 2.39 29.33
C PRO A 171 -0.59 1.41 29.27
N PRO A 172 0.58 1.80 29.82
CA PRO A 172 1.86 1.12 29.63
C PRO A 172 1.95 -0.27 30.28
N PHE A 173 2.60 -1.20 29.58
CA PHE A 173 2.91 -2.56 30.02
C PHE A 173 4.29 -2.59 30.71
N GLN A 174 4.39 -3.28 31.85
CA GLN A 174 5.65 -3.65 32.50
C GLN A 174 6.02 -5.09 32.12
N ASN A 175 7.21 -5.30 31.53
CA ASN A 175 7.74 -6.65 31.32
C ASN A 175 8.38 -7.21 32.60
N SER A 176 8.43 -8.54 32.69
CA SER A 176 9.00 -9.31 33.82
C SER A 176 10.50 -9.60 33.70
N ALA A 177 11.24 -8.86 32.87
CA ALA A 177 12.66 -9.09 32.56
C ALA A 177 13.58 -7.87 32.79
N GLY A 178 13.06 -6.71 33.23
CA GLY A 178 13.90 -5.63 33.78
C GLY A 178 14.82 -4.87 32.82
N ASP A 179 15.00 -5.32 31.58
CA ASP A 179 15.92 -4.67 30.62
C ASP A 179 15.26 -3.48 29.91
N ARG A 180 15.63 -2.27 30.36
CA ARG A 180 15.35 -1.00 29.66
C ARG A 180 16.45 -0.71 28.66
N TRP A 181 16.13 -0.78 27.37
CA TRP A 181 17.00 -0.25 26.31
C TRP A 181 16.61 1.21 25.99
N PRO A 182 17.57 2.14 25.84
CA PRO A 182 17.27 3.54 25.59
C PRO A 182 16.60 3.68 24.22
N THR A 183 15.42 4.30 24.22
CA THR A 183 14.53 4.39 23.07
C THR A 183 14.55 5.83 22.58
N LEU A 184 15.05 6.08 21.38
CA LEU A 184 14.85 7.33 20.66
C LEU A 184 14.89 7.03 19.17
N TRP A 185 13.70 6.87 18.58
CA TRP A 185 13.51 6.62 17.16
C TRP A 185 12.60 7.71 16.62
N ARG A 186 13.19 8.69 15.94
CA ARG A 186 12.46 9.80 15.35
C ARG A 186 12.34 9.56 13.84
N LEU A 187 11.14 9.26 13.36
CA LEU A 187 10.82 9.32 11.93
C LEU A 187 10.85 10.80 11.53
N ARG A 188 11.82 11.19 10.68
CA ARG A 188 11.80 12.47 9.96
C ARG A 188 11.35 12.20 8.53
#